data_AF-A0AAW2W1L5-F1
#
_entry.id   AF-A0AAW2W1L5-F1
#
_cell.length_a   1.000
_cell.length_b   1.000
_cell.length_c   1.000
_cell.angle_alpha   90.00
_cell.angle_beta   90.00
_cell.angle_gamma   90.00
#
_symmetry.space_group_name_H-M   'P 1'
#
loop_
_entity.id
_entity.type
_entity.pdbx_description
1 polymer ?
#
loop_
_entity_poly.entity_id
_entity_poly.type
_entity_poly.pdbx_seq_one_letter_code
_entity_poly.pdbx_strand_id
1 'polypeptide(L)'
;MISNSASWVLDTDCGAHICNDLQALQRSRKLSKDEMILRLGDGKAVAAEAIGSLSLVISNHVRIDLKDCFFVPSMVKNIISIPMLDSDDVCGPLSIPARGGFSYFITFTDDHSRYGYVYLMRYKSEAFGRFKEYRLEVENQTNRKKKPFDRTEGVNT
;
A
#
# COMPACT_ATOMS: atom_id res chain seq x y z
N MET A 1 15.52 -0.81 -8.91
CA MET A 1 15.08 0.58 -8.67
C MET A 1 13.74 0.76 -9.36
N ILE A 2 12.62 0.68 -8.64
CA ILE A 2 11.35 1.18 -9.18
C ILE A 2 11.34 2.67 -8.85
N SER A 3 12.01 3.45 -9.70
CA SER A 3 11.74 4.87 -9.82
C SER A 3 10.51 4.94 -10.71
N ASN A 4 9.32 5.11 -10.15
CA ASN A 4 8.21 5.48 -11.01
C ASN A 4 7.32 6.49 -10.30
N SER A 5 7.04 7.56 -11.03
CA SER A 5 6.23 8.72 -10.69
C SER A 5 4.75 8.37 -10.44
N ALA A 6 4.47 7.11 -10.13
CA ALA A 6 3.13 6.57 -9.97
C ALA A 6 2.56 6.96 -8.61
N SER A 7 1.35 7.53 -8.65
CA SER A 7 0.58 7.83 -7.44
C SER A 7 -0.05 6.53 -6.92
N TRP A 8 0.36 6.14 -5.71
CA TRP A 8 -0.23 5.02 -4.97
C TRP A 8 -1.34 5.54 -4.06
N VAL A 9 -2.50 4.91 -4.14
CA VAL A 9 -3.64 5.10 -3.24
C VAL A 9 -3.70 3.91 -2.32
N LEU A 10 -3.87 4.18 -1.03
CA LEU A 10 -4.15 3.15 -0.04
C LEU A 10 -5.65 3.16 0.21
N ASP A 11 -6.28 2.01 0.06
CA ASP A 11 -7.73 1.88 0.04
C ASP A 11 -8.18 0.83 1.06
N THR A 12 -9.06 1.26 1.99
CA THR A 12 -9.62 0.40 3.05
C THR A 12 -10.75 -0.48 2.54
N ASP A 13 -11.41 -0.07 1.45
CA ASP A 13 -12.61 -0.72 0.92
C ASP A 13 -12.33 -1.44 -0.41
N CYS A 14 -11.09 -1.41 -0.89
CA CYS A 14 -10.65 -2.22 -2.01
C CYS A 14 -10.27 -3.63 -1.53
N GLY A 15 -10.78 -4.66 -2.18
CA GLY A 15 -10.44 -6.07 -1.93
C GLY A 15 -9.25 -6.60 -2.73
N ALA A 16 -8.50 -5.73 -3.42
CA ALA A 16 -7.42 -6.14 -4.32
C ALA A 16 -6.30 -5.09 -4.40
N HIS A 17 -5.05 -5.54 -4.47
CA HIS A 17 -3.95 -4.67 -4.89
C HIS A 17 -4.02 -4.47 -6.40
N ILE A 18 -3.93 -3.23 -6.87
CA ILE A 18 -4.05 -2.89 -8.29
C ILE A 18 -2.83 -2.09 -8.72
N CYS A 19 -2.25 -2.46 -9.86
CA CYS A 19 -1.17 -1.71 -10.48
C CYS A 19 -1.43 -1.48 -11.97
N ASN A 20 -0.91 -0.39 -12.50
CA ASN A 20 -1.02 -0.02 -13.92
C ASN A 20 0.30 -0.17 -14.69
N ASP A 21 1.32 -0.74 -14.07
CA ASP A 21 2.62 -1.00 -14.67
C ASP A 21 2.92 -2.50 -14.66
N LEU A 22 2.79 -3.15 -15.82
CA LEU A 22 3.05 -4.58 -15.97
C LEU A 22 4.52 -4.93 -15.71
N GLN A 23 5.45 -4.02 -15.98
CA GLN A 23 6.89 -4.27 -15.78
C GLN A 23 7.27 -4.28 -14.30
N ALA A 24 6.46 -3.64 -13.46
CA ALA A 24 6.65 -3.66 -12.02
C ALA A 24 6.28 -5.03 -11.39
N LEU A 25 5.43 -5.81 -12.06
CA LEU A 25 4.99 -7.12 -11.57
C LEU A 25 6.07 -8.19 -11.73
N GLN A 26 6.45 -8.79 -10.61
CA GLN A 26 7.31 -9.96 -10.53
C GLN A 26 6.48 -11.24 -10.47
N ARG A 27 7.07 -12.35 -10.93
CA ARG A 27 6.44 -13.69 -10.90
C ARG A 27 5.01 -13.67 -11.47
N SER A 28 4.81 -12.90 -12.54
CA SER A 28 3.48 -12.63 -13.08
C SER A 28 3.00 -13.71 -14.04
N ARG A 29 1.67 -13.83 -14.13
CA ARG A 29 0.97 -14.61 -15.15
C ARG A 29 -0.14 -13.77 -15.77
N LYS A 30 -0.43 -14.03 -17.05
CA LYS A 30 -1.58 -13.43 -17.72
C LYS A 30 -2.89 -14.02 -17.21
N LEU A 31 -3.93 -13.20 -17.20
CA LEU A 31 -5.29 -13.58 -16.86
C LEU A 31 -6.14 -13.66 -18.14
N SER A 32 -7.14 -14.54 -18.13
CA SER A 32 -8.21 -14.49 -19.13
C SER A 32 -9.21 -13.37 -18.80
N LYS A 33 -9.95 -12.88 -19.81
CA LYS A 33 -10.86 -11.72 -19.66
C LYS A 33 -11.93 -11.89 -18.58
N ASP A 34 -12.31 -13.12 -18.28
CA ASP A 34 -13.40 -13.43 -17.35
C ASP A 34 -12.90 -13.95 -16.00
N GLU A 35 -11.58 -14.07 -15.82
CA GLU A 35 -10.99 -14.64 -14.62
C GLU A 35 -11.04 -13.68 -13.43
N MET A 36 -10.80 -12.40 -13.67
CA MET A 36 -10.88 -11.36 -12.64
C MET A 36 -11.48 -10.08 -13.20
N ILE A 37 -12.67 -9.74 -12.71
CA ILE A 37 -13.38 -8.52 -13.06
C ILE A 37 -13.51 -7.66 -11.79
N LEU A 38 -12.90 -6.49 -11.83
CA LEU A 38 -12.95 -5.49 -10.78
C LEU A 38 -14.13 -4.55 -11.01
N ARG A 39 -14.90 -4.27 -9.94
CA ARG A 39 -15.95 -3.25 -9.94
C ARG A 39 -15.39 -1.97 -9.35
N LEU A 40 -15.40 -0.91 -10.13
CA LEU A 40 -14.96 0.42 -9.74
C LEU A 40 -16.09 1.16 -8.99
N GLY A 41 -15.72 2.21 -8.24
CA GLY A 41 -16.67 3.01 -7.47
C GLY A 41 -17.70 3.78 -8.31
N ASP A 42 -17.45 3.96 -9.61
CA ASP A 42 -18.40 4.53 -10.58
C ASP A 42 -19.37 3.49 -11.16
N GLY A 43 -19.32 2.23 -10.69
CA GLY A 43 -20.13 1.12 -11.16
C GLY A 43 -19.60 0.43 -12.42
N LYS A 44 -18.50 0.93 -13.02
CA LYS A 44 -17.86 0.31 -14.18
C LYS A 44 -17.17 -1.00 -13.80
N ALA A 45 -17.22 -1.97 -14.71
CA ALA A 45 -16.47 -3.21 -14.60
C ALA A 45 -15.22 -3.16 -15.49
N VAL A 46 -14.08 -3.60 -14.95
CA VAL A 46 -12.80 -3.66 -15.66
C VAL A 46 -12.14 -5.01 -15.42
N ALA A 47 -11.70 -5.67 -16.48
CA ALA A 47 -10.95 -6.92 -16.38
C ALA A 47 -9.48 -6.65 -16.03
N ALA A 48 -8.93 -7.45 -15.12
CA ALA A 48 -7.49 -7.49 -14.90
C ALA A 48 -6.82 -8.34 -16.01
N GLU A 49 -5.67 -7.90 -16.47
CA GLU A 49 -4.96 -8.54 -17.59
C GLU A 49 -3.83 -9.47 -17.12
N ALA A 50 -3.30 -9.24 -15.92
CA ALA A 50 -2.29 -10.08 -15.30
C ALA A 50 -2.40 -10.04 -13.78
N ILE A 51 -1.80 -11.03 -13.12
CA ILE A 51 -1.60 -11.07 -11.67
C ILE A 51 -0.13 -11.40 -11.39
N GLY A 52 0.41 -10.86 -10.30
CA GLY A 52 1.75 -11.19 -9.83
C GLY A 52 2.04 -10.57 -8.47
N SER A 53 3.32 -10.44 -8.14
CA SER A 53 3.76 -9.80 -6.90
C SER A 53 4.46 -8.47 -7.18
N LEU A 54 4.38 -7.53 -6.25
CA LEU A 54 5.00 -6.23 -6.39
C LEU A 54 5.79 -5.85 -5.14
N SER A 55 7.07 -5.54 -5.31
CA SER A 55 7.94 -5.04 -4.25
C SER A 55 8.04 -3.51 -4.32
N LEU A 56 7.41 -2.82 -3.38
CA LEU A 56 7.43 -1.37 -3.29
C LEU A 56 8.55 -0.91 -2.37
N VAL A 57 9.38 0.03 -2.85
CA VAL A 57 10.37 0.73 -2.01
C VAL A 57 9.79 2.08 -1.62
N ILE A 58 9.55 2.28 -0.34
CA ILE A 58 8.78 3.42 0.14
C ILE A 58 9.72 4.58 0.50
N SER A 59 10.81 4.30 1.20
CA SER A 59 11.86 5.26 1.56
C SER A 59 13.13 4.51 1.93
N ASN A 60 14.31 5.07 1.62
CA ASN A 60 15.65 4.59 2.00
C ASN A 60 15.66 3.15 2.58
N HIS A 61 15.37 2.17 1.73
CA HIS A 61 15.47 0.74 2.05
C HIS A 61 14.30 0.04 2.78
N VAL A 62 13.18 0.71 3.08
CA VAL A 62 11.94 0.05 3.53
C VAL A 62 11.17 -0.52 2.33
N ARG A 63 10.86 -1.81 2.41
CA ARG A 63 10.12 -2.55 1.36
C ARG A 63 8.78 -3.07 1.88
N ILE A 64 7.78 -3.08 1.02
CA ILE A 64 6.53 -3.82 1.20
C ILE A 64 6.38 -4.73 -0.02
N ASP A 65 6.17 -6.03 0.24
CA ASP A 65 5.95 -7.03 -0.80
C ASP A 65 4.46 -7.37 -0.88
N LEU A 66 3.80 -6.84 -1.91
CA LEU A 66 2.40 -7.08 -2.17
C LEU A 66 2.25 -8.36 -3.00
N LYS A 67 1.44 -9.31 -2.52
CA LYS A 67 1.05 -10.51 -3.27
C LYS A 67 -0.27 -10.26 -3.99
N ASP A 68 -0.54 -11.07 -5.02
CA ASP A 68 -1.80 -11.03 -5.77
C ASP A 68 -2.19 -9.63 -6.29
N CYS A 69 -1.21 -8.91 -6.82
CA CYS A 69 -1.40 -7.62 -7.47
C CYS A 69 -1.96 -7.78 -8.87
N PHE A 70 -3.10 -7.16 -9.13
CA PHE A 70 -3.77 -7.19 -10.42
C PHE A 70 -3.32 -6.05 -11.33
N PHE A 71 -2.87 -6.39 -12.53
CA PHE A 71 -2.54 -5.43 -13.57
C PHE A 71 -3.80 -4.96 -14.28
N VAL A 72 -4.03 -3.65 -14.26
CA VAL A 72 -5.14 -3.00 -14.95
C VAL A 72 -4.62 -1.75 -15.68
N PRO A 73 -4.33 -1.83 -16.99
CA PRO A 73 -3.71 -0.73 -17.72
C PRO A 73 -4.58 0.52 -17.83
N SER A 74 -5.91 0.37 -17.71
CA SER A 74 -6.85 1.50 -17.76
C SER A 74 -6.89 2.32 -16.46
N MET A 75 -6.23 1.87 -15.39
CA MET A 75 -6.19 2.59 -14.12
C MET A 75 -5.13 3.69 -14.12
N VAL A 76 -5.51 4.88 -13.67
CA VAL A 76 -4.61 6.04 -13.58
C VAL A 76 -3.79 6.07 -12.29
N LYS A 77 -4.24 5.38 -11.24
CA LYS A 77 -3.57 5.28 -9.94
C LYS A 77 -3.41 3.81 -9.58
N ASN A 78 -2.33 3.52 -8.88
CA ASN A 78 -2.15 2.21 -8.27
C ASN A 78 -2.88 2.17 -6.93
N ILE A 79 -3.35 0.99 -6.51
CA ILE A 79 -4.09 0.79 -5.26
C ILE A 79 -3.37 -0.28 -4.43
N ILE A 80 -3.11 0.06 -3.17
CA ILE A 80 -2.74 -0.90 -2.13
C ILE A 80 -3.99 -1.13 -1.30
N SER A 81 -4.52 -2.35 -1.34
CA SER A 81 -5.63 -2.77 -0.51
C SER A 81 -5.12 -3.02 0.91
N ILE A 82 -5.59 -2.22 1.86
CA ILE A 82 -5.23 -2.37 3.28
C ILE A 82 -5.70 -3.72 3.84
N PRO A 83 -6.93 -4.20 3.56
CA PRO A 83 -7.37 -5.53 3.99
C PRO A 83 -6.49 -6.67 3.47
N MET A 84 -5.81 -6.48 2.35
CA MET A 84 -4.98 -7.48 1.67
C MET A 84 -3.48 -7.34 1.98
N LEU A 85 -3.08 -6.48 2.92
CA LEU A 85 -1.72 -6.49 3.45
C LEU A 85 -1.52 -7.77 4.26
N ASP A 86 -0.45 -8.51 3.95
CA ASP A 86 -0.18 -9.80 4.57
C ASP A 86 0.08 -9.66 6.08
N SER A 87 -0.16 -10.73 6.83
CA SER A 87 0.15 -10.80 8.27
C SER A 87 1.64 -10.71 8.60
N ASP A 88 2.53 -10.92 7.62
CA ASP A 88 3.96 -10.74 7.82
C ASP A 88 4.31 -9.26 8.00
N ASP A 89 3.59 -8.35 7.33
CA ASP A 89 3.73 -6.90 7.49
C ASP A 89 2.98 -6.40 8.75
N VAL A 90 1.90 -7.08 9.14
CA VAL A 90 1.06 -6.76 10.31
C VAL A 90 0.96 -7.94 11.27
N CYS A 91 1.76 -7.92 12.32
CA CYS A 91 1.79 -8.95 13.35
C CYS A 91 0.56 -8.89 14.26
N GLY A 92 -0.10 -10.02 14.51
CA GLY A 92 -1.15 -10.19 15.54
C GLY A 92 -2.40 -10.99 15.10
N PRO A 93 -3.36 -11.25 16.02
CA PRO A 93 -3.39 -10.75 17.39
C PRO A 93 -2.36 -11.42 18.30
N LEU A 94 -1.68 -10.64 19.14
CA LEU A 94 -0.80 -11.14 20.19
C LEU A 94 -1.62 -11.99 21.17
N SER A 95 -1.13 -13.19 21.49
CA SER A 95 -1.79 -14.08 22.47
C SER A 95 -1.95 -13.45 23.85
N ILE A 96 -1.11 -12.45 24.16
CA ILE A 96 -1.23 -11.60 25.34
C ILE A 96 -1.20 -10.14 24.83
N PRO A 97 -2.28 -9.36 24.98
CA PRO A 97 -2.29 -7.96 24.59
C PRO A 97 -1.22 -7.15 25.33
N ALA A 98 -0.57 -6.22 24.63
CA ALA A 98 0.33 -5.26 25.27
C ALA A 98 -0.45 -4.32 26.21
N ARG A 99 0.27 -3.64 27.12
CA ARG A 99 -0.32 -2.65 28.02
C ARG A 99 -1.13 -1.62 27.24
N GLY A 100 -2.39 -1.42 27.62
CA GLY A 100 -3.32 -0.53 26.92
C GLY A 100 -4.20 -1.19 25.86
N GLY A 101 -4.18 -2.53 25.76
CA GLY A 101 -5.10 -3.32 24.93
C GLY A 101 -4.68 -3.46 23.46
N PHE A 102 -3.42 -3.18 23.15
CA PHE A 102 -2.91 -3.34 21.78
C PHE A 102 -2.62 -4.81 21.50
N SER A 103 -3.22 -5.33 20.44
CA SER A 103 -3.11 -6.74 20.06
C SER A 103 -2.40 -6.92 18.72
N TYR A 104 -2.14 -5.85 17.97
CA TYR A 104 -1.43 -5.89 16.69
C TYR A 104 -0.24 -4.96 16.73
N PHE A 105 0.72 -5.18 15.84
CA PHE A 105 1.77 -4.20 15.57
C PHE A 105 2.23 -4.30 14.12
N ILE A 106 2.65 -3.17 13.56
CA ILE A 106 3.28 -3.09 12.24
C ILE A 106 4.72 -2.62 12.43
N THR A 107 5.64 -3.25 11.72
CA THR A 107 7.06 -2.88 11.77
C THR A 107 7.52 -2.35 10.42
N PHE A 108 8.22 -1.22 10.43
CA PHE A 108 8.91 -0.70 9.25
C PHE A 108 10.41 -0.72 9.50
N THR A 109 11.15 -1.53 8.77
CA THR A 109 12.59 -1.72 8.99
C THR A 109 13.38 -1.08 7.86
N ASP A 110 14.33 -0.21 8.21
CA ASP A 110 15.33 0.32 7.28
C ASP A 110 16.54 -0.62 7.23
N ASP A 111 16.75 -1.27 6.08
CA ASP A 111 17.85 -2.22 5.90
C ASP A 111 19.25 -1.58 6.01
N HIS A 112 19.38 -0.26 5.80
CA HIS A 112 20.68 0.40 5.81
C HIS A 112 21.10 0.82 7.22
N SER A 113 20.18 1.38 7.99
CA SER A 113 20.47 1.86 9.35
C SER A 113 20.18 0.82 10.44
N ARG A 114 19.47 -0.27 10.10
CA ARG A 114 18.88 -1.25 11.02
C ARG A 114 17.92 -0.64 12.05
N TYR A 115 17.48 0.61 11.85
CA TYR A 115 16.41 1.18 12.65
C TYR A 115 15.07 0.62 12.20
N GLY A 116 14.34 0.07 13.15
CA GLY A 116 12.97 -0.41 12.96
C GLY A 116 11.99 0.49 13.71
N TYR A 117 10.94 0.94 13.02
CA TYR A 117 9.78 1.57 13.64
C TYR A 117 8.76 0.49 13.99
N VAL A 118 8.22 0.53 15.21
CA VAL A 118 7.17 -0.40 15.66
C VAL A 118 5.96 0.41 16.11
N TYR A 119 4.81 0.21 15.45
CA TYR A 119 3.57 0.89 15.81
C TYR A 119 2.55 -0.11 16.37
N LEU A 120 2.16 0.08 17.63
CA LEU A 120 1.20 -0.79 18.34
C LEU A 120 -0.26 -0.44 18.04
N MET A 121 -1.06 -1.40 17.63
CA MET A 121 -2.43 -1.21 17.15
C MET A 121 -3.43 -2.10 17.90
N ARG A 122 -4.66 -1.64 18.08
CA ARG A 122 -5.75 -2.45 18.68
C ARG A 122 -6.45 -3.28 17.62
N TYR A 123 -6.55 -2.76 16.41
CA TYR A 123 -7.16 -3.42 15.26
C TYR A 123 -6.23 -3.38 14.03
N LYS A 124 -6.30 -4.40 13.16
CA LYS A 124 -5.54 -4.41 11.89
C LYS A 124 -5.85 -3.20 11.00
N SER A 125 -7.09 -2.68 11.05
CA SER A 125 -7.52 -1.50 10.30
C SER A 125 -6.74 -0.22 10.63
N GLU A 126 -6.04 -0.16 11.77
CA GLU A 126 -5.18 0.96 12.13
C GLU A 126 -3.87 1.01 11.33
N ALA A 127 -3.48 -0.07 10.63
CA ALA A 127 -2.21 -0.18 9.90
C ALA A 127 -2.00 0.98 8.92
N PHE A 128 -3.08 1.42 8.29
CA PHE A 128 -3.03 2.56 7.38
C PHE A 128 -2.73 3.89 8.06
N GLY A 129 -3.31 4.13 9.23
CA GLY A 129 -3.01 5.31 10.03
C GLY A 129 -1.52 5.34 10.37
N ARG A 130 -0.98 4.20 10.81
CA ARG A 130 0.43 4.07 11.18
C ARG A 130 1.37 4.17 10.00
N PHE A 131 0.96 3.70 8.83
CA PHE A 131 1.71 3.90 7.60
C PHE A 131 1.85 5.39 7.22
N LYS A 132 0.78 6.19 7.38
CA LYS A 132 0.86 7.64 7.12
C LYS A 132 1.76 8.35 8.11
N GLU A 133 1.66 7.99 9.40
CA GLU A 133 2.52 8.52 10.47
C GLU A 133 4.00 8.23 10.13
N TYR A 134 4.30 6.98 9.80
CA TYR A 134 5.64 6.57 9.36
C TYR A 134 6.15 7.38 8.16
N ARG A 135 5.32 7.55 7.11
CA ARG A 135 5.69 8.35 5.93
C ARG A 135 6.05 9.78 6.28
N LEU A 136 5.21 10.42 7.09
CA LEU A 136 5.42 11.79 7.52
C LEU A 136 6.69 11.94 8.37
N GLU A 137 6.94 11.01 9.29
CA GLU A 137 8.13 10.98 10.12
C GLU A 137 9.41 10.83 9.29
N VAL A 138 9.42 9.94 8.30
CA VAL A 138 10.59 9.73 7.42
C VAL A 138 10.82 10.90 6.46
N GLU A 139 9.75 11.49 5.91
CA GLU A 139 9.85 12.70 5.07
C GLU A 139 10.40 13.88 5.87
N ASN A 140 9.98 14.04 7.12
CA ASN A 140 10.49 15.08 8.01
C ASN A 140 11.98 14.87 8.39
N GLN A 141 12.39 13.61 8.59
CA GLN A 141 13.79 13.28 8.91
C GLN A 141 14.73 13.48 7.72
N THR A 142 14.25 13.31 6.48
CA THR A 142 15.08 13.38 5.26
C THR A 142 15.26 14.78 4.68
N ASN A 143 14.52 15.79 5.18
CA ASN A 143 14.67 17.25 4.98
C ASN A 143 15.24 17.73 3.61
N ARG A 144 14.87 17.07 2.51
CA ARG A 144 14.90 17.65 1.17
C ARG A 144 13.54 18.28 0.94
N LYS A 145 13.42 19.57 1.28
CA LYS A 145 12.28 20.46 1.00
C LYS A 145 11.48 20.02 -0.24
N LYS A 146 10.17 19.79 -0.11
CA LYS A 146 9.22 19.98 -1.22
C LYS A 146 7.89 20.60 -0.78
N LYS A 147 7.32 21.31 -1.76
CA LYS A 147 6.13 22.17 -1.73
C LYS A 147 4.91 21.51 -1.07
N PRO A 148 4.02 22.32 -0.46
CA PRO A 148 2.79 21.84 0.13
C PRO A 148 1.91 21.12 -0.90
N PHE A 149 1.32 20.02 -0.45
CA PHE A 149 0.21 19.32 -1.10
C PHE A 149 -1.01 20.24 -1.02
N ASP A 150 -1.41 20.81 -2.15
CA ASP A 150 -2.61 21.65 -2.23
C ASP A 150 -3.85 20.76 -2.10
N ARG A 151 -4.63 21.01 -1.05
CA ARG A 151 -6.02 20.57 -0.94
C ARG A 151 -6.88 21.72 -1.41
N THR A 152 -7.36 21.69 -2.65
CA THR A 152 -8.67 22.26 -3.01
C THR A 152 -9.17 21.69 -4.33
N GLU A 153 -10.16 20.79 -4.26
CA GLU A 153 -11.25 20.77 -5.22
C GLU A 153 -12.43 21.43 -4.49
N GLY A 154 -12.95 22.50 -5.08
CA GLY A 154 -13.99 23.34 -4.50
C GLY A 154 -14.69 24.17 -5.57
N VAL A 155 -15.55 23.50 -6.34
CA VAL A 155 -16.83 23.97 -6.90
C VAL A 155 -16.82 25.14 -7.90
N ASN A 156 -17.32 24.82 -9.10
CA ASN A 156 -17.82 25.76 -10.11
C ASN A 156 -18.89 26.72 -9.59
N THR A 157 -18.76 28.00 -9.93
CA THR A 157 -19.80 28.82 -10.59
C THR A 157 -19.13 29.77 -11.56
#